data_AF-A0AAE0TRI5-F1
#
_entry.id   AF-A0AAE0TRI5-F1
#
_cell.length_a   1.000
_cell.length_b   1.000
_cell.length_c   1.000
_cell.angle_alpha   90.00
_cell.angle_beta   90.00
_cell.angle_gamma   90.00
#
_symmetry.space_group_name_H-M   'P 1'
#
loop_
_entity.id
_entity.type
_entity.pdbx_description
1 polymer ?
#
loop_
_entity_poly.entity_id
_entity_poly.type
_entity_poly.pdbx_seq_one_letter_code
_entity_poly.pdbx_strand_id
1 'polypeptide(L)'
;MSKQFTANDVKEHSTPEKVGGEALWHKFETHTRQGLYIIIDNDVYEMGGFVDEHPGGAKILKRVGGKDASKQFWKYHNESVLKKYQARLKIGELKESAKL
;
A
#
# COMPACT_ATOMS: atom_id res chain seq x y z
N MET A 1 -5.87 -7.32 -17.45
CA MET A 1 -5.76 -5.85 -17.53
C MET A 1 -4.98 -5.39 -16.31
N SER A 2 -3.71 -5.00 -16.47
CA SER A 2 -2.93 -4.43 -15.36
C SER A 2 -3.50 -3.05 -15.04
N LYS A 3 -3.98 -2.84 -13.81
CA LYS A 3 -4.46 -1.53 -13.37
C LYS A 3 -3.24 -0.61 -13.21
N GLN A 4 -3.30 0.56 -13.83
CA GLN A 4 -2.28 1.60 -13.68
C GLN A 4 -2.70 2.51 -12.53
N PHE A 5 -1.80 2.77 -11.59
CA PHE A 5 -2.04 3.65 -10.45
C PHE A 5 -1.15 4.90 -10.56
N THR A 6 -1.64 6.06 -10.13
CA THR A 6 -0.78 7.25 -9.95
C THR A 6 -0.36 7.38 -8.48
N ALA A 7 0.68 8.19 -8.23
CA ALA A 7 1.09 8.52 -6.87
C ALA A 7 -0.04 9.20 -6.07
N ASN A 8 -0.94 9.93 -6.73
CA ASN A 8 -2.12 10.51 -6.10
C ASN A 8 -3.15 9.43 -5.74
N ASP A 9 -3.42 8.48 -6.63
CA ASP A 9 -4.34 7.36 -6.34
C ASP A 9 -3.90 6.58 -5.10
N VAL A 10 -2.60 6.25 -5.03
CA VAL A 10 -2.00 5.55 -3.89
C VAL A 10 -2.13 6.36 -2.60
N LYS A 11 -1.96 7.69 -2.67
CA LYS A 11 -2.03 8.58 -1.52
C LYS A 11 -3.46 8.80 -1.03
N GLU A 12 -4.42 9.06 -1.92
CA GLU A 12 -5.83 9.25 -1.60
C GLU A 12 -6.42 8.01 -0.97
N HIS A 13 -6.12 6.83 -1.54
CA HIS A 13 -6.65 5.59 -1.00
C HIS A 13 -5.98 5.16 0.31
N SER A 14 -4.76 5.63 0.60
CA SER A 14 -4.02 5.36 1.84
C SER A 14 -4.26 6.37 2.96
N THR A 15 -4.99 7.46 2.70
CA THR A 15 -5.37 8.41 3.74
C THR A 15 -6.69 8.00 4.39
N PRO A 16 -6.74 7.87 5.73
CA PRO A 16 -8.02 7.70 6.41
C PRO A 16 -8.86 8.97 6.21
N GLU A 17 -10.08 8.80 5.70
CA GLU A 17 -11.03 9.90 5.57
C GLU A 17 -11.35 10.44 6.98
N LYS A 18 -11.12 11.73 7.20
CA LYS A 18 -11.40 12.37 8.49
C LYS A 18 -12.86 12.78 8.51
N VAL A 19 -13.72 11.96 9.11
CA VAL A 19 -15.09 12.37 9.44
C VAL A 19 -15.11 12.80 10.91
N GLY A 20 -15.35 14.10 11.17
CA GLY A 20 -15.66 14.59 12.52
C GLY A 20 -14.49 14.67 13.52
N GLY A 21 -13.25 14.84 13.07
CA GLY A 21 -12.12 15.17 13.97
C GLY A 21 -11.43 13.96 14.65
N GLU A 22 -11.95 12.75 14.48
CA GLU A 22 -11.31 11.51 14.91
C GLU A 22 -10.91 10.66 13.70
N ALA A 23 -9.70 10.09 13.72
CA ALA A 23 -9.28 9.14 12.70
C ALA A 23 -10.00 7.80 12.94
N LEU A 24 -11.20 7.66 12.34
CA LEU A 24 -11.99 6.44 12.43
C LEU A 24 -11.41 5.36 11.51
N TRP A 25 -10.80 4.33 12.09
CA TRP A 25 -10.43 3.10 11.40
C TRP A 25 -11.57 2.05 11.43
N HIS A 26 -12.82 2.49 11.65
CA HIS A 26 -13.93 1.57 11.89
C HIS A 26 -14.38 0.94 10.57
N LYS A 27 -14.24 -0.38 10.52
CA LYS A 27 -14.74 -1.36 9.55
C LYS A 27 -16.06 -0.93 8.89
N PHE A 28 -15.99 -0.28 7.72
CA PHE A 28 -17.16 -0.08 6.85
C PHE A 28 -17.37 -1.31 5.96
N GLU A 29 -18.61 -1.80 5.96
CA GLU A 29 -19.04 -3.07 5.38
C GLU A 29 -19.42 -2.99 3.89
N THR A 30 -18.87 -2.03 3.15
CA THR A 30 -19.19 -1.80 1.74
C THR A 30 -17.96 -1.96 0.85
N HIS A 31 -17.63 -3.19 0.44
CA HIS A 31 -16.89 -3.60 -0.77
C HIS A 31 -15.58 -2.87 -1.20
N THR A 32 -15.04 -1.96 -0.40
CA THR A 32 -13.71 -1.36 -0.57
C THR A 32 -13.07 -1.34 0.81
N ARG A 33 -12.32 -2.41 1.13
CA ARG A 33 -11.41 -2.44 2.29
C ARG A 33 -10.42 -1.28 2.13
N GLN A 34 -10.71 -0.16 2.76
CA GLN A 34 -9.81 0.97 2.89
C GLN A 34 -8.53 0.47 3.59
N GLY A 35 -7.32 0.50 3.03
CA GLY A 35 -6.86 1.03 1.75
C GLY A 35 -5.35 1.29 1.87
N LEU A 36 -4.61 0.43 2.58
CA LEU A 36 -3.19 0.70 2.80
C LEU A 36 -2.44 0.26 1.56
N TYR A 37 -1.98 1.21 0.75
CA TYR A 37 -1.20 0.92 -0.45
C TYR A 37 0.24 1.36 -0.24
N ILE A 38 1.18 0.57 -0.72
CA ILE A 38 2.59 0.94 -0.71
C ILE A 38 3.19 0.74 -2.09
N ILE A 39 4.28 1.44 -2.35
CA ILE A 39 5.02 1.35 -3.60
C ILE A 39 6.33 0.63 -3.32
N ILE A 40 6.63 -0.43 -4.08
CA ILE A 40 7.92 -1.13 -4.06
C ILE A 40 8.38 -1.25 -5.51
N ASP A 41 9.50 -0.61 -5.87
CA ASP A 41 10.10 -0.67 -7.21
C ASP A 41 9.13 -0.26 -8.34
N ASN A 42 8.36 0.81 -8.10
CA ASN A 42 7.24 1.23 -8.95
C ASN A 42 6.04 0.29 -9.01
N ASP A 43 6.04 -0.84 -8.31
CA ASP A 43 4.85 -1.69 -8.19
C ASP A 43 3.98 -1.23 -7.02
N VAL A 44 2.66 -1.25 -7.22
CA VAL A 44 1.68 -0.89 -6.19
C VAL A 44 1.09 -2.15 -5.56
N TYR A 45 1.18 -2.20 -4.23
CA TYR A 45 0.73 -3.32 -3.42
C TYR A 45 -0.37 -2.91 -2.46
N GLU A 46 -1.45 -3.68 -2.41
CA GLU A 46 -2.48 -3.55 -1.40
C GLU A 46 -2.08 -4.33 -0.15
N MET A 47 -1.81 -3.60 0.92
CA MET A 47 -1.46 -4.12 2.23
C MET A 47 -2.64 -4.13 3.19
N GLY A 48 -3.81 -3.57 2.81
CA GLY A 48 -4.98 -3.44 3.68
C GLY A 48 -5.41 -4.74 4.38
N GLY A 49 -5.40 -5.86 3.65
CA GLY A 49 -5.65 -7.19 4.22
C GLY A 49 -4.45 -7.84 4.92
N PHE A 50 -3.24 -7.37 4.66
CA PHE A 50 -1.99 -7.94 5.17
C PHE A 50 -1.41 -7.18 6.39
N VAL A 51 -2.00 -6.02 6.75
CA VAL A 51 -1.50 -5.16 7.83
C VAL A 51 -1.33 -5.91 9.15
N ASP A 52 -2.31 -6.73 9.53
CA ASP A 52 -2.32 -7.51 10.77
C ASP A 52 -1.53 -8.83 10.66
N GLU A 53 -1.35 -9.34 9.43
CA GLU A 53 -0.55 -10.55 9.16
C GLU A 53 0.96 -10.24 9.03
N HIS A 54 1.35 -8.98 8.90
CA HIS A 54 2.73 -8.57 8.68
C HIS A 54 3.60 -8.84 9.93
N PRO A 55 4.65 -9.70 9.86
CA PRO A 55 5.48 -10.06 11.01
C PRO A 55 6.26 -8.88 11.63
N GLY A 56 6.58 -7.86 10.83
CA GLY A 56 7.21 -6.62 11.31
C GLY A 56 6.23 -5.65 11.99
N GLY A 57 4.94 -6.01 12.05
CA GLY A 57 3.88 -5.25 12.67
C GLY A 57 3.22 -4.21 11.76
N ALA A 58 1.95 -3.94 12.05
CA ALA A 58 1.10 -2.98 11.36
C ALA A 58 1.63 -1.53 11.38
N LYS A 59 2.33 -1.14 12.45
CA LYS A 59 2.77 0.25 12.67
C LYS A 59 3.72 0.74 11.57
N ILE A 60 4.57 -0.14 11.05
CA ILE A 60 5.54 0.21 10.01
C ILE A 60 4.81 0.44 8.70
N LEU A 61 3.92 -0.49 8.31
CA LEU A 61 3.10 -0.36 7.11
C LEU A 61 2.24 0.91 7.15
N LYS A 62 1.59 1.21 8.29
CA LYS A 62 0.80 2.45 8.46
C LYS A 62 1.63 3.73 8.31
N ARG A 63 2.93 3.68 8.61
CA ARG A 63 3.84 4.83 8.46
C ARG A 63 4.27 5.06 7.01
N VAL A 64 4.40 3.99 6.24
CA VAL A 64 4.77 4.04 4.82
C VAL A 64 3.58 3.91 3.87
N GLY A 65 2.38 3.74 4.39
CA GLY A 65 1.13 3.76 3.61
C GLY A 65 1.04 5.05 2.80
N GLY A 66 0.75 4.91 1.51
CA GLY A 66 0.68 6.00 0.56
C GLY A 66 2.04 6.49 0.05
N LYS A 67 3.14 5.78 0.33
CA LYS A 67 4.51 6.20 -0.01
C LYS A 67 5.34 5.05 -0.62
N ASP A 68 6.50 5.42 -1.16
CA ASP A 68 7.54 4.48 -1.53
C ASP A 68 8.15 3.82 -0.30
N ALA A 69 7.94 2.52 -0.19
CA ALA A 69 8.47 1.66 0.86
C ALA A 69 9.69 0.85 0.36
N SER A 70 10.08 0.99 -0.91
CA SER A 70 11.18 0.24 -1.56
C SER A 70 12.42 0.18 -0.68
N LYS A 71 12.93 1.35 -0.25
CA LYS A 71 14.15 1.43 0.59
C LYS A 71 14.03 0.67 1.91
N GLN A 72 12.86 0.71 2.55
CA GLN A 72 12.64 0.00 3.81
C GLN A 72 12.45 -1.50 3.57
N PHE A 73 11.71 -1.86 2.52
CA PHE A 73 11.50 -3.26 2.15
C PHE A 73 12.84 -3.95 1.90
N TRP A 74 13.68 -3.41 1.02
CA TRP A 74 14.99 -3.99 0.66
C TRP A 74 15.99 -4.05 1.81
N LYS A 75 15.83 -3.20 2.83
CA LYS A 75 16.69 -3.24 4.03
C LYS A 75 16.43 -4.44 4.93
N TYR A 76 15.18 -4.93 4.96
CA TYR A 76 14.74 -5.99 5.88
C TYR A 76 14.28 -7.26 5.16
N HIS A 77 14.03 -7.20 3.85
CA HIS A 77 13.49 -8.28 3.04
C HIS A 77 14.24 -8.39 1.71
N ASN A 78 14.21 -9.60 1.15
CA ASN A 78 14.81 -9.91 -0.15
C ASN A 78 13.73 -10.12 -1.21
N GLU A 79 14.15 -10.15 -2.47
CA GLU A 79 13.28 -10.31 -3.64
C GLU A 79 12.45 -11.61 -3.60
N SER A 80 12.96 -12.67 -2.98
CA SER A 80 12.22 -13.93 -2.81
C SER A 80 10.93 -13.75 -1.98
N VAL A 81 10.98 -12.91 -0.94
CA VAL A 81 9.80 -12.55 -0.15
C VAL A 81 8.83 -11.74 -1.01
N LEU A 82 9.35 -10.76 -1.75
CA LEU A 82 8.53 -9.95 -2.66
C LEU A 82 7.81 -10.83 -3.66
N LYS A 83 8.51 -11.75 -4.35
CA LYS A 83 7.91 -12.65 -5.35
C LYS A 83 6.83 -13.56 -4.78
N LYS A 84 6.97 -13.98 -3.53
CA LYS A 84 5.96 -14.80 -2.84
C LYS A 84 4.67 -14.03 -2.58
N TYR A 85 4.77 -12.77 -2.19
CA TYR A 85 3.61 -11.94 -1.84
C TYR A 85 3.08 -11.12 -3.03
N GLN A 86 3.91 -10.80 -4.02
CA GLN A 86 3.52 -9.98 -5.17
C GLN A 86 2.34 -10.59 -5.90
N ALA A 87 2.30 -11.91 -6.08
CA ALA A 87 1.25 -12.58 -6.83
C ALA A 87 -0.13 -12.43 -6.16
N ARG A 88 -0.15 -12.12 -4.86
CA ARG A 88 -1.37 -11.96 -4.05
C ARG A 88 -1.67 -10.50 -3.73
N LEU A 89 -0.64 -9.67 -3.53
CA LEU A 89 -0.77 -8.30 -3.02
C LEU A 89 -0.57 -7.23 -4.10
N LYS A 90 0.11 -7.54 -5.22
CA LYS A 90 0.31 -6.59 -6.32
C LYS A 90 -1.03 -6.35 -6.99
N ILE A 91 -1.48 -5.11 -6.96
CA ILE A 91 -2.73 -4.70 -7.61
C ILE A 91 -2.47 -4.02 -8.95
N GLY A 92 -1.25 -3.56 -9.16
CA GLY A 92 -0.84 -2.86 -10.38
C GLY A 92 0.52 -2.23 -10.25
N GLU A 93 0.78 -1.29 -11.14
CA GLU A 93 2.08 -0.62 -11.30
C GLU A 93 1.84 0.88 -11.29
N LEU A 94 2.77 1.61 -10.69
CA LEU A 94 2.77 3.05 -10.64
C LEU A 94 3.10 3.56 -12.05
N LYS A 95 2.19 4.33 -12.61
CA LYS A 95 2.45 5.02 -13.86
C LYS A 95 3.48 6.10 -13.58
N GLU A 96 4.71 5.88 -14.03
CA GLU A 96 5.76 6.88 -13.97
C GLU A 96 5.26 8.12 -14.75
N SER A 97 4.86 9.16 -14.03
CA SER A 97 4.75 10.48 -14.63
C SER A 97 6.18 10.91 -14.90
N ALA A 98 6.64 10.59 -16.11
CA ALA A 98 7.90 11.03 -16.67
C ALA A 98 8.17 12.47 -16.21
N LYS A 99 9.21 12.65 -15.42
CA LYS A 99 9.72 13.96 -15.10
C LYS A 99 10.29 14.52 -16.41
N LEU A 100 9.52 15.39 -17.05
CA LEU A 100 9.94 16.29 -18.14
C LEU A 100 11.23 17.04 -17.75
#